data_AF-A0A353K0P8-F1
#
_entry.id   AF-A0A353K0P8-F1
#
_cell.length_a   1.000
_cell.length_b   1.000
_cell.length_c   1.000
_cell.angle_alpha   90.00
_cell.angle_beta   90.00
_cell.angle_gamma   90.00
#
_symmetry.space_group_name_H-M   'P 1'
#
loop_
_entity.id
_entity.type
_entity.pdbx_description
1 polymer ?
#
loop_
_entity_poly.entity_id
_entity_poly.type
_entity_poly.pdbx_seq_one_letter_code
_entity_poly.pdbx_strand_id
1 'polypeptide(L)'
;FIMHMGETAFSANQITTTIESVSFMPGWGFGVAATALVGQRIGAKDFKNAREYAYISMIYGTLLMCFCSILFLLIPRQLITIFIKEADTIKLGTACLMIASIEQPFMGVSMVLGGALKGAGDTKTPFLISLISSWIIRIPLMYLVIYVWKLPVQYVWVVTSIQWAFDGVAMIITFKHKSKKWGQ
;
A
#
# COMPACT_ATOMS: atom_id res chain seq x y z
N PHE A 1 -0.41 13.58 15.26
CA PHE A 1 1.01 13.24 15.35
C PHE A 1 1.90 14.21 14.57
N ILE A 2 1.79 14.26 13.24
CA ILE A 2 2.73 15.00 12.37
C ILE A 2 2.65 16.54 12.53
N MET A 3 1.48 17.09 12.88
CA MET A 3 1.34 18.54 13.16
C MET A 3 2.26 19.05 14.30
N HIS A 4 2.73 18.18 15.19
CA HIS A 4 3.64 18.57 16.27
C HIS A 4 5.11 18.66 15.80
N MET A 5 5.42 18.25 14.57
CA MET A 5 6.80 18.17 14.04
C MET A 5 7.23 19.45 13.28
N GLY A 6 6.38 20.48 13.26
CA GLY A 6 6.63 21.75 12.56
C GLY A 6 5.98 21.82 11.18
N GLU A 7 5.85 23.04 10.66
CA GLU A 7 5.15 23.34 9.41
C GLU A 7 5.82 22.70 8.19
N THR A 8 7.16 22.78 8.08
CA THR A 8 7.94 22.18 7.00
C THR A 8 7.74 20.66 6.92
N ALA A 9 7.73 19.97 8.07
CA ALA A 9 7.52 18.52 8.13
C ALA A 9 6.09 18.12 7.75
N PHE A 10 5.10 18.89 8.21
CA PHE A 10 3.70 18.68 7.85
C PHE A 10 3.46 18.87 6.36
N SER A 11 3.97 19.97 5.79
CA SER A 11 3.87 20.28 4.36
C SER A 11 4.57 19.23 3.50
N ALA A 12 5.78 18.81 3.87
CA ALA A 12 6.49 17.74 3.18
C ALA A 12 5.67 16.45 3.16
N ASN A 13 5.14 16.03 4.31
CA ASN A 13 4.31 14.83 4.41
C ASN A 13 3.04 14.93 3.55
N GLN A 14 2.34 16.06 3.61
CA GLN A 14 1.10 16.26 2.86
C GLN A 14 1.32 16.16 1.35
N ILE A 15 2.42 16.74 0.85
CA ILE A 15 2.78 16.67 -0.57
C ILE A 15 3.14 15.23 -0.96
N THR A 16 3.95 14.54 -0.16
CA THR A 16 4.30 13.14 -0.42
C THR A 16 3.05 12.26 -0.45
N THR A 17 2.11 12.42 0.50
CA THR A 17 0.82 11.71 0.49
C THR A 17 -0.03 12.05 -0.74
N THR A 18 0.00 13.30 -1.22
CA THR A 18 -0.70 13.67 -2.47
C THR A 18 -0.11 12.95 -3.68
N ILE A 19 1.22 12.88 -3.79
CA ILE A 19 1.88 12.16 -4.89
C ILE A 19 1.59 10.66 -4.81
N GLU A 20 1.69 10.09 -3.62
CA GLU A 20 1.33 8.68 -3.36
C GLU A 20 -0.15 8.40 -3.68
N SER A 21 -1.04 9.38 -3.47
CA SER A 21 -2.47 9.20 -3.74
C SER A 21 -2.75 8.88 -5.22
N VAL A 22 -1.95 9.45 -6.10
CA VAL A 22 -2.03 9.19 -7.55
C VAL A 22 -1.49 7.80 -7.86
N SER A 23 -0.44 7.36 -7.16
CA SER A 23 0.17 6.04 -7.41
C SER A 23 -0.65 4.87 -6.87
N PHE A 24 -1.52 5.03 -5.87
CA PHE A 24 -2.37 3.90 -5.44
C PHE A 24 -3.54 3.63 -6.38
N MET A 25 -3.99 4.61 -7.18
CA MET A 25 -5.19 4.48 -8.02
C MET A 25 -5.15 3.24 -8.94
N PRO A 26 -4.05 2.93 -9.63
CA PRO A 26 -3.99 1.73 -10.44
C PRO A 26 -4.04 0.44 -9.61
N GLY A 27 -3.39 0.38 -8.45
CA GLY A 27 -3.45 -0.77 -7.54
C GLY A 27 -4.88 -1.02 -7.05
N TRP A 28 -5.60 0.05 -6.74
CA TRP A 28 -7.01 -0.02 -6.39
C TRP A 28 -7.88 -0.47 -7.57
N GLY A 29 -7.63 0.04 -8.78
CA GLY A 29 -8.31 -0.37 -10.01
C GLY A 29 -8.17 -1.87 -10.28
N PHE A 30 -6.95 -2.42 -10.16
CA PHE A 30 -6.73 -3.86 -10.25
C PHE A 30 -7.42 -4.64 -9.13
N GLY A 31 -7.53 -4.08 -7.92
CA GLY A 31 -8.31 -4.69 -6.83
C GLY A 31 -9.80 -4.77 -7.14
N VAL A 32 -10.39 -3.74 -7.75
CA VAL A 32 -11.79 -3.76 -8.20
C VAL A 32 -11.97 -4.79 -9.32
N ALA A 33 -11.07 -4.82 -10.30
CA ALA A 33 -11.09 -5.82 -11.38
C ALA A 33 -10.97 -7.26 -10.84
N ALA A 34 -10.06 -7.50 -9.90
CA ALA A 34 -9.90 -8.80 -9.24
C ALA A 34 -11.17 -9.19 -8.47
N THR A 35 -11.81 -8.24 -7.78
CA THR A 35 -13.09 -8.47 -7.09
C THR A 35 -14.15 -9.00 -8.06
N ALA A 36 -14.31 -8.33 -9.21
CA ALA A 36 -15.30 -8.71 -10.22
C ALA A 36 -14.97 -10.06 -10.90
N LEU A 37 -13.73 -10.24 -11.37
CA LEU A 37 -13.30 -11.45 -12.07
C LEU A 37 -13.38 -12.68 -11.18
N VAL A 38 -12.91 -12.58 -9.93
CA VAL A 38 -12.97 -13.68 -8.97
C VAL A 38 -14.42 -13.97 -8.61
N GLY A 39 -15.22 -12.95 -8.29
CA GLY A 39 -16.63 -13.14 -7.95
C GLY A 39 -17.43 -13.83 -9.04
N GLN A 40 -17.23 -13.45 -10.31
CA GLN A 40 -17.87 -14.10 -11.45
C GLN A 40 -17.48 -15.59 -11.57
N ARG A 41 -16.19 -15.91 -11.41
CA ARG A 41 -15.71 -17.30 -11.53
C ARG A 41 -16.11 -18.18 -10.35
N ILE A 42 -16.09 -17.63 -9.14
CA ILE A 42 -16.63 -18.32 -7.95
C ILE A 42 -18.13 -18.60 -8.15
N GLY A 43 -18.90 -17.62 -8.64
CA GLY A 43 -20.33 -17.80 -8.95
C GLY A 43 -20.59 -18.87 -10.02
N ALA A 44 -19.69 -18.99 -11.01
CA ALA A 44 -19.73 -20.04 -12.03
C ALA A 44 -19.18 -21.41 -11.56
N LYS A 45 -18.82 -21.56 -10.27
CA LYS A 45 -18.14 -22.75 -9.71
C LYS A 45 -16.81 -23.09 -10.37
N ASP A 46 -16.19 -22.12 -11.04
CA ASP A 46 -14.92 -22.23 -11.74
C ASP A 46 -13.77 -21.77 -10.84
N PHE A 47 -13.51 -22.55 -9.78
CA PHE A 47 -12.58 -22.19 -8.72
C PHE A 47 -11.11 -22.14 -9.19
N LYS A 48 -10.76 -22.91 -10.22
CA LYS A 48 -9.43 -22.93 -10.80
C LYS A 48 -9.12 -21.59 -11.47
N ASN A 49 -9.99 -21.15 -12.39
CA ASN A 49 -9.81 -19.87 -13.08
C ASN A 49 -9.99 -18.68 -12.13
N ALA A 50 -10.86 -18.79 -11.10
CA ALA A 50 -10.94 -17.77 -10.06
C ALA A 50 -9.57 -17.49 -9.40
N ARG A 51 -8.83 -18.55 -9.05
CA ARG A 51 -7.50 -18.41 -8.46
C ARG A 51 -6.48 -17.88 -9.46
N GLU A 52 -6.54 -18.35 -10.70
CA GLU A 52 -5.65 -17.91 -11.77
C GLU A 52 -5.81 -16.42 -12.07
N TYR A 53 -7.05 -15.93 -12.24
CA TYR A 53 -7.30 -14.51 -12.43
C TYR A 53 -6.86 -13.66 -11.25
N ALA A 54 -7.05 -14.13 -10.01
CA ALA A 54 -6.56 -13.41 -8.85
C ALA A 54 -5.03 -13.22 -8.87
N TYR A 55 -4.26 -14.27 -9.21
CA TYR A 55 -2.81 -14.18 -9.32
C TYR A 55 -2.36 -13.33 -10.51
N ILE A 56 -3.03 -13.44 -11.66
CA ILE A 56 -2.75 -12.63 -12.83
C ILE A 56 -2.98 -11.14 -12.51
N SER A 57 -4.13 -10.80 -11.92
CA SER A 57 -4.42 -9.43 -11.48
C SER A 57 -3.39 -8.94 -10.47
N MET A 58 -2.98 -9.80 -9.52
CA MET A 58 -1.95 -9.46 -8.53
C MET A 58 -0.61 -9.14 -9.20
N ILE A 59 -0.17 -9.96 -10.16
CA ILE A 59 1.08 -9.74 -10.90
C ILE A 59 1.02 -8.42 -11.66
N TYR A 60 -0.02 -8.19 -12.48
CA TYR A 60 -0.12 -6.95 -13.26
C TYR A 60 -0.28 -5.70 -12.39
N GLY A 61 -1.10 -5.78 -11.33
CA GLY A 61 -1.25 -4.68 -10.38
C GLY A 61 0.05 -4.36 -9.65
N THR A 62 0.80 -5.39 -9.23
CA THR A 62 2.10 -5.21 -8.56
C THR A 62 3.15 -4.67 -9.53
N LEU A 63 3.20 -5.14 -10.78
CA LEU A 63 4.12 -4.60 -11.80
C LEU A 63 3.88 -3.10 -12.04
N LEU A 64 2.63 -2.67 -12.05
CA LEU A 64 2.30 -1.26 -12.21
C LEU A 64 2.70 -0.43 -10.97
N MET A 65 2.51 -0.98 -9.76
CA MET A 65 3.02 -0.34 -8.53
C MET A 65 4.56 -0.31 -8.48
N CYS A 66 5.23 -1.35 -8.98
CA CYS A 66 6.69 -1.36 -9.13
C CYS A 66 7.16 -0.29 -10.11
N PHE A 67 6.42 -0.05 -11.19
CA PHE A 67 6.69 1.06 -12.09
C PHE A 67 6.58 2.41 -11.37
N CYS A 68 5.53 2.63 -10.57
CA CYS A 68 5.40 3.82 -9.73
C CYS A 68 6.55 3.95 -8.71
N SER A 69 6.95 2.85 -8.08
CA SER A 69 8.11 2.79 -7.16
C SER A 69 9.39 3.26 -7.84
N ILE A 70 9.66 2.78 -9.06
CA ILE A 70 10.83 3.18 -9.85
C ILE A 70 10.79 4.68 -10.15
N LEU A 71 9.62 5.23 -10.50
CA LEU A 71 9.48 6.68 -10.71
C LEU A 71 9.77 7.48 -9.44
N PHE A 72 9.31 7.00 -8.28
CA PHE A 72 9.59 7.62 -6.97
C PHE A 72 11.08 7.55 -6.60
N LEU A 73 11.83 6.58 -7.09
CA LEU A 73 13.28 6.48 -6.88
C LEU A 73 14.09 7.33 -7.86
N LEU A 74 13.70 7.38 -9.13
CA LEU A 74 14.47 8.05 -10.18
C LEU A 74 14.26 9.57 -10.22
N ILE A 75 13.03 10.02 -10.01
CA ILE A 75 12.67 11.44 -10.14
C ILE A 75 11.90 12.03 -8.93
N PRO A 76 12.24 11.68 -7.67
CA PRO A 76 11.48 12.15 -6.51
C PRO A 76 11.46 13.66 -6.37
N ARG A 77 12.62 14.31 -6.61
CA ARG A 77 12.74 15.77 -6.48
C ARG A 77 11.85 16.48 -7.48
N GLN A 78 11.84 16.02 -8.73
CA GLN A 78 11.03 16.59 -9.81
C GLN A 78 9.55 16.49 -9.46
N LEU A 79 9.10 15.33 -8.98
CA LEU A 79 7.72 15.11 -8.55
C LEU A 79 7.33 16.06 -7.41
N ILE A 80 8.19 16.25 -6.42
CA ILE A 80 7.94 17.16 -5.29
C ILE A 80 7.93 18.64 -5.75
N THR A 81 8.83 19.02 -6.64
CA THR A 81 8.95 20.42 -7.11
C THR A 81 7.75 20.93 -7.92
N ILE A 82 6.90 20.03 -8.42
CA ILE A 82 5.63 20.39 -9.07
C ILE A 82 4.67 21.04 -8.07
N PHE A 83 4.74 20.64 -6.80
CA PHE A 83 3.83 21.10 -5.75
C PHE A 83 4.41 22.23 -4.89
N ILE A 84 5.73 22.30 -4.72
CA ILE A 84 6.37 23.27 -3.84
C ILE A 84 7.74 23.73 -4.34
N LYS A 85 8.14 24.96 -3.99
CA LYS A 85 9.41 25.57 -4.41
C LYS A 85 10.40 25.80 -3.26
N GLU A 86 9.99 25.59 -2.03
CA GLU A 86 10.84 25.80 -0.84
C GLU A 86 11.87 24.67 -0.69
N ALA A 87 13.15 25.03 -0.60
CA ALA A 87 14.26 24.08 -0.65
C ALA A 87 14.25 23.05 0.50
N ASP A 88 13.94 23.47 1.72
CA ASP A 88 13.94 22.59 2.89
C ASP A 88 12.79 21.57 2.84
N THR A 89 11.60 22.02 2.44
CA THR A 89 10.44 21.15 2.23
C THR A 89 10.67 20.17 1.07
N ILE A 90 11.33 20.61 -0.01
CA ILE A 90 11.71 19.72 -1.12
C ILE A 90 12.65 18.61 -0.63
N LYS A 91 13.66 18.94 0.18
CA LYS A 91 14.64 17.96 0.68
C LYS A 91 13.96 16.89 1.54
N LEU A 92 13.09 17.29 2.47
CA LEU A 92 12.33 16.36 3.31
C LEU A 92 11.33 15.53 2.50
N GLY A 93 10.56 16.18 1.62
CA GLY A 93 9.58 15.51 0.77
C GLY A 93 10.22 14.49 -0.19
N THR A 94 11.41 14.80 -0.72
CA THR A 94 12.21 13.88 -1.54
C THR A 94 12.59 12.63 -0.75
N ALA A 95 13.11 12.79 0.47
CA ALA A 95 13.45 11.66 1.32
C ALA A 95 12.23 10.81 1.69
N CYS A 96 11.10 11.45 2.01
CA CYS A 96 9.83 10.76 2.28
C CYS A 96 9.36 9.94 1.07
N LEU A 97 9.37 10.54 -0.13
CA LEU A 97 8.91 9.90 -1.36
C LEU A 97 9.82 8.73 -1.78
N MET A 98 11.14 8.85 -1.58
CA MET A 98 12.07 7.76 -1.84
C MET A 98 11.81 6.57 -0.91
N ILE A 99 11.47 6.80 0.36
CA ILE A 99 11.12 5.73 1.30
C ILE A 99 9.78 5.12 0.92
N ALA A 100 8.79 5.95 0.56
CA ALA A 100 7.46 5.51 0.12
C ALA A 100 7.52 4.57 -1.10
N SER A 101 8.56 4.67 -1.93
CA SER A 101 8.75 3.76 -3.06
C SER A 101 8.81 2.28 -2.65
N ILE A 102 9.33 1.99 -1.44
CA ILE A 102 9.48 0.62 -0.93
C ILE A 102 8.13 -0.01 -0.64
N GLU A 103 7.13 0.78 -0.24
CA GLU A 103 5.82 0.28 0.16
C GLU A 103 4.88 -0.01 -1.03
N GLN A 104 5.12 0.62 -2.18
CA GLN A 104 4.27 0.51 -3.38
C GLN A 104 4.01 -0.94 -3.82
N PRO A 105 5.02 -1.83 -3.97
CA PRO A 105 4.77 -3.21 -4.42
C PRO A 105 3.90 -3.99 -3.43
N PHE A 106 4.15 -3.82 -2.13
CA PHE A 106 3.39 -4.51 -1.09
C PHE A 106 1.95 -4.01 -1.00
N MET A 107 1.76 -2.69 -1.16
CA MET A 107 0.46 -2.08 -1.27
C MET A 107 -0.33 -2.65 -2.46
N GLY A 108 0.31 -2.78 -3.63
CA GLY A 108 -0.30 -3.41 -4.81
C GLY A 108 -0.79 -4.83 -4.54
N VAL A 109 0.07 -5.67 -3.96
CA VAL A 109 -0.30 -7.05 -3.59
C VAL A 109 -1.48 -7.07 -2.62
N SER A 110 -1.42 -6.28 -1.55
CA SER A 110 -2.44 -6.23 -0.51
C SER A 110 -3.80 -5.78 -1.08
N MET A 111 -3.80 -4.71 -1.89
CA MET A 111 -5.01 -4.18 -2.52
C MET A 111 -5.65 -5.19 -3.47
N VAL A 112 -4.86 -5.84 -4.32
CA VAL A 112 -5.39 -6.73 -5.36
C VAL A 112 -5.89 -8.04 -4.77
N LEU A 113 -5.10 -8.70 -3.91
CA LEU A 113 -5.52 -9.92 -3.25
C LEU A 113 -6.66 -9.67 -2.25
N GLY A 114 -6.65 -8.52 -1.57
CA GLY A 114 -7.78 -8.08 -0.75
C GLY A 114 -9.06 -7.92 -1.58
N GLY A 115 -8.94 -7.38 -2.81
CA GLY A 115 -10.00 -7.35 -3.81
C GLY A 115 -10.51 -8.75 -4.17
N ALA A 116 -9.59 -9.66 -4.53
CA ALA A 116 -9.92 -11.04 -4.87
C ALA A 116 -10.67 -11.78 -3.75
N LEU A 117 -10.25 -11.62 -2.48
CA LEU A 117 -10.94 -12.21 -1.32
C LEU A 117 -12.35 -11.66 -1.14
N LYS A 118 -12.52 -10.32 -1.28
CA LYS A 118 -13.85 -9.70 -1.28
C LYS A 118 -14.73 -10.26 -2.39
N GLY A 119 -14.18 -10.47 -3.58
CA GLY A 119 -14.88 -11.09 -4.71
C GLY A 119 -15.33 -12.52 -4.42
N ALA A 120 -14.54 -13.29 -3.65
CA ALA A 120 -14.90 -14.62 -3.20
C ALA A 120 -15.86 -14.65 -1.99
N GLY A 121 -16.31 -13.49 -1.50
CA GLY A 121 -17.21 -13.36 -0.35
C GLY A 121 -16.51 -13.29 1.02
N ASP A 122 -15.19 -13.37 1.08
CA ASP A 122 -14.41 -13.23 2.33
C ASP A 122 -13.94 -11.77 2.49
N THR A 123 -14.84 -10.90 2.93
CA THR A 123 -14.53 -9.49 3.23
C THR A 123 -13.88 -9.31 4.60
N LYS A 124 -14.07 -10.27 5.51
CA LYS A 124 -13.57 -10.21 6.88
C LYS A 124 -12.05 -10.33 6.93
N THR A 125 -11.48 -11.20 6.10
CA THR A 125 -10.03 -11.45 6.11
C THR A 125 -9.21 -10.20 5.76
N PRO A 126 -9.45 -9.50 4.63
CA PRO A 126 -8.73 -8.26 4.32
C PRO A 126 -8.93 -7.18 5.40
N PHE A 127 -10.15 -7.07 5.92
CA PHE A 127 -10.46 -6.10 6.97
C PHE A 127 -9.66 -6.36 8.25
N LEU A 128 -9.62 -7.61 8.73
CA LEU A 128 -8.88 -7.96 9.95
C LEU A 128 -7.38 -7.74 9.79
N ILE A 129 -6.81 -8.07 8.63
CA ILE A 129 -5.38 -7.83 8.34
C ILE A 129 -5.08 -6.32 8.46
N SER A 130 -5.83 -5.47 7.74
CA SER A 130 -5.63 -4.01 7.77
C SER A 130 -5.91 -3.40 9.14
N LEU A 131 -6.89 -3.92 9.88
CA LEU A 131 -7.21 -3.45 11.23
C LEU A 131 -6.07 -3.77 12.20
N ILE A 132 -5.61 -5.01 12.20
CA ILE A 132 -4.53 -5.49 13.08
C ILE A 132 -3.24 -4.75 12.77
N SER A 133 -2.86 -4.63 11.49
CA SER A 133 -1.64 -3.91 11.11
C SER A 133 -1.72 -2.43 11.47
N SER A 134 -2.87 -1.78 11.27
CA SER A 134 -3.03 -0.37 11.64
C SER A 134 -2.94 -0.16 13.15
N TRP A 135 -3.59 -1.00 13.96
CA TRP A 135 -3.65 -0.81 15.40
C TRP A 135 -2.44 -1.32 16.16
N ILE A 136 -1.87 -2.46 15.75
CA ILE A 136 -0.78 -3.12 16.48
C ILE A 136 0.59 -2.71 15.94
N ILE A 137 0.69 -2.42 14.64
CA ILE A 137 1.97 -2.07 14.00
C ILE A 137 2.04 -0.55 13.86
N ARG A 138 1.13 0.05 13.07
CA ARG A 138 1.25 1.46 12.68
C ARG A 138 1.15 2.43 13.85
N ILE A 139 0.10 2.36 14.67
CA ILE A 139 -0.11 3.32 15.77
C ILE A 139 1.03 3.26 16.81
N PRO A 140 1.45 2.10 17.33
CA PRO A 140 2.53 2.04 18.32
C PRO A 140 3.87 2.49 17.75
N LEU A 141 4.23 2.05 16.53
CA LEU A 141 5.48 2.48 15.89
C LEU A 141 5.49 3.98 15.62
N MET A 142 4.37 4.56 15.19
CA MET A 142 4.23 6.02 15.02
C MET A 142 4.45 6.76 16.33
N TYR A 143 3.88 6.26 17.44
CA TYR A 143 4.07 6.86 18.76
C TYR A 143 5.55 6.81 19.19
N LEU A 144 6.21 5.67 19.00
CA LEU A 144 7.64 5.51 19.33
C LEU A 144 8.52 6.46 18.50
N VAL A 145 8.32 6.49 17.18
CA VAL A 145 9.13 7.31 16.26
C VAL A 145 8.96 8.80 16.55
N ILE A 146 7.75 9.27 16.81
CA ILE A 146 7.45 10.71 16.94
C ILE A 146 7.67 11.22 18.37
N TYR A 147 7.20 10.51 19.39
CA TYR A 147 7.24 11.03 20.78
C TYR A 147 8.42 10.52 21.59
N VAL A 148 8.83 9.27 21.40
CA VAL A 148 9.90 8.66 22.20
C VAL A 148 11.26 8.96 21.59
N TRP A 149 11.44 8.62 20.31
CA TRP A 149 12.72 8.81 19.61
C TRP A 149 12.88 10.18 18.94
N LYS A 150 11.77 10.92 18.77
CA LYS A 150 11.75 12.27 18.16
C LYS A 150 12.49 12.32 16.82
N LEU A 151 12.29 11.29 16.00
CA LEU A 151 12.95 11.16 14.71
C LEU A 151 12.34 12.10 13.66
N PRO A 152 13.09 12.47 12.61
CA PRO A 152 12.57 13.25 11.48
C PRO A 152 11.38 12.60 10.77
N VAL A 153 10.58 13.42 10.08
CA VAL A 153 9.33 12.99 9.42
C VAL A 153 9.51 11.86 8.40
N GLN A 154 10.68 11.74 7.77
CA GLN A 154 10.98 10.64 6.84
C GLN A 154 10.88 9.24 7.50
N TYR A 155 11.06 9.13 8.82
CA TYR A 155 10.90 7.86 9.53
C TYR A 155 9.43 7.44 9.70
N VAL A 156 8.47 8.37 9.55
CA VAL A 156 7.04 8.03 9.46
C VAL A 156 6.79 7.13 8.26
N TRP A 157 7.45 7.40 7.13
CA TRP A 157 7.33 6.62 5.91
C TRP A 157 8.00 5.24 6.01
N VAL A 158 8.98 5.10 6.90
CA VAL A 158 9.54 3.78 7.23
C VAL A 158 8.50 2.95 7.99
N VAL A 159 7.75 3.56 8.91
CA VAL A 159 6.68 2.87 9.66
C VAL A 159 5.56 2.42 8.73
N THR A 160 5.13 3.27 7.80
CA THR A 160 4.12 2.88 6.80
C THR A 160 4.63 1.77 5.89
N SER A 161 5.91 1.83 5.48
CA SER A 161 6.52 0.77 4.68
C SER A 161 6.53 -0.57 5.42
N ILE A 162 6.84 -0.59 6.72
CA ILE A 162 6.78 -1.80 7.55
C ILE A 162 5.35 -2.34 7.63
N GLN A 163 4.36 -1.46 7.84
CA GLN A 163 2.95 -1.83 7.88
C GLN A 163 2.50 -2.45 6.54
N TRP A 164 2.79 -1.81 5.41
CA TRP A 164 2.42 -2.32 4.10
C TRP A 164 3.14 -3.61 3.74
N ALA A 165 4.41 -3.75 4.10
CA ALA A 165 5.14 -5.01 3.94
C ALA A 165 4.45 -6.14 4.72
N PHE A 166 4.04 -5.88 5.96
CA PHE A 166 3.26 -6.84 6.74
C PHE A 166 1.92 -7.17 6.06
N ASP A 167 1.16 -6.15 5.64
CA ASP A 167 -0.14 -6.35 4.97
C ASP A 167 -0.01 -7.17 3.70
N GLY A 168 0.97 -6.84 2.85
CA GLY A 168 1.24 -7.58 1.61
C GLY A 168 1.57 -9.05 1.88
N VAL A 169 2.50 -9.33 2.81
CA VAL A 169 2.90 -10.71 3.15
C VAL A 169 1.74 -11.48 3.79
N ALA A 170 1.04 -10.89 4.77
CA ALA A 170 -0.10 -11.49 5.42
C ALA A 170 -1.23 -11.81 4.42
N MET A 171 -1.45 -10.92 3.44
CA MET A 171 -2.43 -11.13 2.39
C MET A 171 -2.05 -12.29 1.47
N ILE A 172 -0.78 -12.40 1.03
CA ILE A 172 -0.32 -13.55 0.22
C ILE A 172 -0.56 -14.86 0.96
N ILE A 173 -0.13 -14.95 2.22
CA ILE A 173 -0.22 -16.18 3.02
C ILE A 173 -1.69 -16.58 3.18
N THR A 174 -2.53 -15.63 3.57
CA THR A 174 -3.93 -15.90 3.85
C THR A 174 -4.70 -16.23 2.57
N PHE A 175 -4.41 -15.53 1.47
CA PHE A 175 -4.98 -15.82 0.16
C PHE A 175 -4.62 -17.24 -0.30
N LYS A 176 -3.35 -17.66 -0.16
CA LYS A 176 -2.90 -19.01 -0.52
C LYS A 176 -3.62 -20.10 0.28
N HIS A 177 -3.87 -19.87 1.57
CA HIS A 177 -4.61 -20.81 2.41
C HIS A 177 -6.11 -20.86 2.11
N LYS A 178 -6.74 -19.69 1.94
CA LYS A 178 -8.18 -19.59 1.69
C LYS A 178 -8.56 -20.06 0.29
N SER A 179 -7.78 -19.67 -0.71
CA SER A 179 -8.04 -20.05 -2.10
C SER A 179 -8.00 -21.56 -2.31
N LYS A 180 -7.18 -22.30 -1.55
CA LYS A 180 -7.14 -23.78 -1.55
C LYS A 180 -8.45 -24.46 -1.15
N LYS A 181 -9.26 -23.81 -0.32
CA LYS A 181 -10.54 -24.33 0.14
C LYS A 181 -11.69 -24.05 -0.84
N TRP A 182 -11.45 -23.27 -1.89
CA TRP A 182 -12.46 -23.03 -2.92
C TRP A 182 -12.69 -24.32 -3.72
N GLY A 183 -13.90 -24.88 -3.61
CA GLY A 183 -14.31 -26.10 -4.31
C GLY A 183 -14.08 -27.42 -3.55
N GLN A 184 -13.64 -27.35 -2.29
CA GLN A 184 -13.81 -28.44 -1.32
C GLN A 184 -15.17 -28.28 -0.63
#